data_AF-A0A834S0U5-F1
#
_entry.id   AF-A0A834S0U5-F1
#
_cell.length_a   1.000
_cell.length_b   1.000
_cell.length_c   1.000
_cell.angle_alpha   90.00
_cell.angle_beta   90.00
_cell.angle_gamma   90.00
#
_symmetry.space_group_name_H-M   'P 1'
#
loop_
_entity.id
_entity.type
_entity.pdbx_description
1 polymer ?
#
loop_
_entity_poly.entity_id
_entity_poly.type
_entity_poly.pdbx_seq_one_letter_code
_entity_poly.pdbx_strand_id
1 'polypeptide(L)'
;MWDREKKYTGKPYDLLDDKLKIFYSICYHADIQPDQFHAVFPRILEGRAQDYYLHFVDQRTDTFLTVYTKLKNHFDTDVNHSHYYADWTTTSFAKVHRENPDKTLHEVLDIMLDKLQLCQRALGQQYMGEYALRTTVITACRGVKEFAMALYRPSLECEVQTFQQASKASHRSKLDLLGSNIGFT
;
A
#
# COMPACT_ATOMS: atom_id res chain seq x y z
N MET A 1 -13.32 14.14 14.99
CA MET A 1 -13.80 13.86 13.62
C MET A 1 -12.64 13.50 12.70
N TRP A 2 -11.63 14.37 12.59
CA TRP A 2 -10.48 14.13 11.70
C TRP A 2 -9.27 13.67 12.49
N ASP A 3 -8.87 12.42 12.28
CA ASP A 3 -7.65 11.83 12.83
C ASP A 3 -6.43 12.41 12.09
N ARG A 4 -5.41 12.87 12.84
CA ARG A 4 -4.21 13.49 12.26
C ARG A 4 -3.44 12.51 11.38
N GLU A 5 -3.34 11.25 11.78
CA GLU A 5 -2.59 10.23 11.03
C GLU A 5 -3.26 9.90 9.67
N LYS A 6 -4.54 10.25 9.53
CA LYS A 6 -5.33 10.04 8.32
C LYS A 6 -5.39 11.26 7.43
N LYS A 7 -4.61 12.30 7.70
CA LYS A 7 -4.51 13.46 6.81
C LYS A 7 -3.62 13.17 5.61
N TYR A 8 -3.87 13.91 4.54
CA TYR A 8 -3.08 13.94 3.32
C TYR A 8 -1.98 14.99 3.44
N THR A 9 -0.74 14.56 3.30
CA THR A 9 0.47 15.38 3.52
C THR A 9 1.08 15.92 2.23
N GLY A 10 0.72 15.33 1.08
CA GLY A 10 1.36 15.60 -0.22
C GLY A 10 2.76 14.99 -0.34
N LYS A 11 3.16 14.05 0.52
CA LYS A 11 4.41 13.29 0.39
C LYS A 11 4.26 12.15 -0.64
N PRO A 12 5.36 11.68 -1.27
CA PRO A 12 5.32 10.47 -2.10
C PRO A 12 4.73 9.31 -1.30
N TYR A 13 4.00 8.42 -1.97
CA TYR A 13 3.31 7.27 -1.37
C TYR A 13 2.19 7.57 -0.36
N ASP A 14 1.98 8.83 0.04
CA ASP A 14 0.77 9.25 0.73
C ASP A 14 -0.27 9.60 -0.35
N LEU A 15 -1.20 8.69 -0.64
CA LEU A 15 -2.05 8.79 -1.82
C LEU A 15 -3.34 9.57 -1.54
N LEU A 16 -3.57 10.66 -2.29
CA LEU A 16 -4.78 11.49 -2.15
C LEU A 16 -6.07 10.67 -2.29
N ASP A 17 -6.10 9.72 -3.22
CA ASP A 17 -7.28 8.88 -3.50
C ASP A 17 -7.66 7.99 -2.32
N ASP A 18 -6.68 7.51 -1.56
CA ASP A 18 -6.94 6.72 -0.36
C ASP A 18 -7.46 7.58 0.79
N LYS A 19 -6.95 8.81 0.91
CA LYS A 19 -7.45 9.79 1.89
C LYS A 19 -8.87 10.24 1.54
N LEU A 20 -9.20 10.33 0.25
CA LEU A 20 -10.56 10.63 -0.20
C LEU A 20 -11.58 9.55 0.19
N LYS A 21 -11.22 8.27 0.13
CA LYS A 21 -12.11 7.18 0.60
C LYS A 21 -12.48 7.37 2.08
N ILE A 22 -11.50 7.73 2.91
CA ILE A 22 -11.70 8.01 4.34
C ILE A 22 -12.56 9.27 4.50
N PHE A 23 -12.27 10.32 3.74
CA PHE A 23 -13.02 11.58 3.76
C PHE A 23 -14.50 11.37 3.43
N TYR A 24 -14.82 10.66 2.35
CA TYR A 24 -16.20 10.36 1.98
C TYR A 24 -16.91 9.52 3.02
N SER A 25 -16.23 8.52 3.59
CA SER A 25 -16.78 7.73 4.69
C SER A 25 -17.15 8.61 5.88
N ILE A 26 -16.26 9.51 6.30
CA ILE A 26 -16.53 10.42 7.42
C ILE A 26 -17.68 11.38 7.09
N CYS A 27 -17.71 11.95 5.89
CA CYS A 27 -18.79 12.85 5.46
C CYS A 27 -20.14 12.14 5.47
N TYR A 28 -20.20 10.91 4.96
CA TYR A 28 -21.41 10.08 4.95
C TYR A 28 -21.96 9.85 6.37
N HIS A 29 -21.10 9.46 7.32
CA HIS A 29 -21.53 9.20 8.70
C HIS A 29 -21.86 10.48 9.49
N ALA A 30 -21.42 11.64 9.03
CA ALA A 30 -21.69 12.93 9.65
C ALA A 30 -22.79 13.74 8.94
N ASP A 31 -23.49 13.12 7.98
CA ASP A 31 -24.54 13.75 7.16
C ASP A 31 -24.07 15.04 6.45
N ILE A 32 -22.79 15.08 6.06
CA ILE A 32 -22.21 16.16 5.27
C ILE A 32 -22.52 15.90 3.81
N GLN A 33 -23.22 16.83 3.18
CA GLN A 33 -23.65 16.75 1.79
C GLN A 33 -22.52 17.14 0.81
N PRO A 34 -22.54 16.65 -0.44
CA PRO A 34 -21.49 16.92 -1.42
C PRO A 34 -21.22 18.41 -1.70
N ASP A 35 -22.26 19.24 -1.66
CA ASP A 35 -22.17 20.69 -1.80
C ASP A 35 -21.39 21.34 -0.64
N GLN A 36 -21.29 20.69 0.52
CA GLN A 36 -20.55 21.15 1.69
C GLN A 36 -19.08 20.67 1.72
N PHE A 37 -18.67 19.78 0.81
CA PHE A 37 -17.32 19.19 0.84
C PHE A 37 -16.22 20.23 0.78
N HIS A 38 -16.39 21.29 -0.01
CA HIS A 38 -15.41 22.37 -0.15
C HIS A 38 -15.05 23.01 1.22
N ALA A 39 -16.02 23.13 2.13
CA ALA A 39 -15.82 23.75 3.44
C ALA A 39 -15.05 22.86 4.43
N VAL A 40 -15.16 21.53 4.29
CA VAL A 40 -14.57 20.56 5.22
C VAL A 40 -13.31 19.90 4.68
N PHE A 41 -13.11 19.88 3.36
CA PHE A 41 -11.95 19.27 2.71
C PHE A 41 -10.58 19.77 3.23
N PRO A 42 -10.39 21.07 3.56
CA PRO A 42 -9.11 21.52 4.11
C PRO A 42 -8.72 20.85 5.43
N ARG A 43 -9.68 20.26 6.16
CA ARG A 43 -9.44 19.57 7.43
C ARG A 43 -8.66 18.28 7.27
N ILE A 44 -8.68 17.67 6.07
CA ILE A 44 -7.91 16.46 5.78
C ILE A 44 -6.52 16.76 5.21
N LEU A 45 -6.14 18.03 5.05
CA LEU A 45 -4.83 18.41 4.53
C LEU A 45 -3.85 18.71 5.66
N GLU A 46 -2.59 18.37 5.45
CA GLU A 46 -1.47 18.65 6.34
C GLU A 46 -0.18 18.87 5.53
N GLY A 47 0.82 19.52 6.13
CA GLY A 47 2.13 19.72 5.52
C GLY A 47 2.04 20.39 4.15
N ARG A 48 2.77 19.83 3.17
CA ARG A 48 2.88 20.44 1.83
C ARG A 48 1.54 20.56 1.12
N ALA A 49 0.63 19.60 1.32
CA ALA A 49 -0.69 19.66 0.71
C ALA A 49 -1.54 20.81 1.28
N GLN A 50 -1.44 21.06 2.58
CA GLN A 50 -2.11 22.19 3.21
C GLN A 50 -1.49 23.51 2.75
N ASP A 51 -0.16 23.59 2.70
CA ASP A 51 0.54 24.78 2.21
C ASP A 51 0.12 25.10 0.77
N TYR A 52 0.11 24.09 -0.11
CA TYR A 52 -0.35 24.27 -1.49
C TYR A 52 -1.80 24.75 -1.56
N TYR A 53 -2.69 24.15 -0.78
CA TYR A 53 -4.09 24.59 -0.74
C TYR A 53 -4.22 26.07 -0.35
N LEU A 54 -3.50 26.52 0.68
CA LEU A 54 -3.59 27.91 1.15
C LEU A 54 -3.07 28.93 0.13
N HIS A 55 -2.14 28.56 -0.74
CA HIS A 55 -1.50 29.49 -1.68
C HIS A 55 -2.09 29.46 -3.10
N PHE A 56 -2.63 28.31 -3.55
CA PHE A 56 -2.97 28.09 -4.97
C PHE A 56 -4.46 27.75 -5.20
N VAL A 57 -5.24 27.59 -4.14
CA VAL A 57 -6.70 27.37 -4.22
C VAL A 57 -7.43 28.66 -3.89
N ASP A 58 -8.35 29.05 -4.76
CA ASP A 58 -9.30 30.12 -4.47
C ASP A 58 -10.48 29.56 -3.70
N GLN A 59 -10.48 29.78 -2.39
CA GLN A 59 -11.51 29.27 -1.47
C GLN A 59 -12.92 29.82 -1.75
N ARG A 60 -13.06 30.87 -2.56
CA ARG A 60 -14.36 31.47 -2.92
C ARG A 60 -14.95 30.88 -4.19
N THR A 61 -14.12 30.44 -5.12
CA THR A 61 -14.57 30.07 -6.48
C THR A 61 -14.25 28.64 -6.86
N ASP A 62 -13.21 28.02 -6.28
CA ASP A 62 -12.86 26.65 -6.58
C ASP A 62 -13.85 25.67 -5.95
N THR A 63 -14.47 24.85 -6.79
CA THR A 63 -15.28 23.72 -6.34
C THR A 63 -14.40 22.62 -5.74
N PHE A 64 -15.00 21.71 -4.96
CA PHE A 64 -14.29 20.52 -4.46
C PHE A 64 -13.56 19.74 -5.56
N LEU A 65 -14.19 19.54 -6.73
CA LEU A 65 -13.57 18.86 -7.87
C LEU A 65 -12.36 19.62 -8.42
N THR A 66 -12.46 20.95 -8.50
CA THR A 66 -11.36 21.82 -8.94
C THR A 66 -10.19 21.71 -7.97
N VAL A 67 -10.44 21.78 -6.66
CA VAL A 67 -9.42 21.64 -5.61
C VAL A 67 -8.74 20.28 -5.69
N TYR A 68 -9.51 19.20 -5.78
CA TYR A 68 -9.00 17.85 -5.94
C TYR A 68 -8.07 17.75 -7.14
N THR A 69 -8.50 18.27 -8.30
CA THR A 69 -7.73 18.24 -9.54
C THR A 69 -6.42 19.03 -9.40
N LYS A 70 -6.46 20.21 -8.79
CA LYS A 70 -5.27 21.03 -8.52
C LYS A 70 -4.25 20.30 -7.62
N LEU A 71 -4.72 19.63 -6.56
CA LEU A 71 -3.85 18.85 -5.67
C LEU A 71 -3.27 17.62 -6.39
N LYS A 72 -4.12 16.87 -7.11
CA LYS A 72 -3.71 15.69 -7.86
C LYS A 72 -2.62 16.05 -8.87
N ASN A 73 -2.83 17.07 -9.69
CA ASN A 73 -1.86 17.50 -10.70
C ASN A 73 -0.55 18.02 -10.09
N HIS A 74 -0.59 18.63 -8.91
CA HIS A 74 0.61 19.16 -8.27
C HIS A 74 1.48 18.07 -7.63
N PHE A 75 0.85 17.08 -6.98
CA PHE A 75 1.58 16.06 -6.21
C PHE A 75 1.75 14.72 -6.94
N ASP A 76 0.88 14.40 -7.91
CA ASP A 76 0.93 13.15 -8.69
C ASP A 76 1.66 13.38 -10.03
N THR A 77 2.95 13.69 -9.92
CA THR A 77 3.81 14.01 -11.07
C THR A 77 4.38 12.77 -11.76
N ASP A 78 4.81 12.92 -13.02
CA ASP A 78 5.46 11.85 -13.79
C ASP A 78 6.73 11.29 -13.11
N VAL A 79 7.45 12.12 -12.36
CA VAL A 79 8.62 11.70 -11.59
C VAL A 79 8.21 10.73 -10.49
N ASN A 80 7.13 11.03 -9.76
CA ASN A 80 6.60 10.14 -8.74
C ASN A 80 6.11 8.83 -9.36
N HIS A 81 5.38 8.89 -10.48
CA HIS A 81 4.95 7.70 -11.24
C HIS A 81 6.13 6.82 -11.66
N SER A 82 7.21 7.42 -12.15
CA SER A 82 8.42 6.71 -12.54
C SER A 82 9.05 5.98 -11.34
N HIS A 83 9.07 6.62 -10.17
CA HIS A 83 9.56 6.00 -8.94
C HIS A 83 8.67 4.82 -8.49
N TYR A 84 7.35 4.99 -8.54
CA TYR A 84 6.40 3.93 -8.20
C TYR A 84 6.54 2.72 -9.12
N TYR A 85 6.80 2.97 -10.41
CA TYR A 85 7.00 1.92 -11.40
C TYR A 85 8.34 1.19 -11.19
N ALA A 86 9.41 1.92 -10.86
CA ALA A 86 10.68 1.32 -10.51
C ALA A 86 10.57 0.44 -9.26
N ASP A 87 9.88 0.91 -8.22
CA ASP A 87 9.64 0.09 -7.03
C ASP A 87 8.75 -1.12 -7.33
N TRP A 88 7.71 -0.97 -8.14
CA TRP A 88 6.85 -2.07 -8.58
C TRP A 88 7.60 -3.19 -9.31
N THR A 89 8.55 -2.83 -10.18
CA THR A 89 9.28 -3.80 -11.02
C THR A 89 10.53 -4.38 -10.36
N THR A 90 11.12 -3.68 -9.39
CA THR A 90 12.39 -4.09 -8.75
C THR A 90 12.24 -4.64 -7.34
N THR A 91 11.05 -4.51 -6.72
CA THR A 91 10.78 -5.11 -5.41
C THR A 91 10.81 -6.64 -5.52
N SER A 92 11.64 -7.28 -4.70
CA SER A 92 11.75 -8.73 -4.60
C SER A 92 11.88 -9.14 -3.14
N PHE A 93 11.46 -10.36 -2.81
CA PHE A 93 11.51 -10.85 -1.45
C PHE A 93 12.95 -10.87 -0.91
N ALA A 94 13.91 -11.29 -1.75
CA ALA A 94 15.32 -11.32 -1.37
C ALA A 94 15.88 -9.93 -1.05
N LYS A 95 15.42 -8.88 -1.75
CA LYS A 95 15.80 -7.49 -1.47
C LYS A 95 15.21 -7.04 -0.13
N VAL A 96 13.90 -7.21 0.07
CA VAL A 96 13.22 -6.80 1.31
C VAL A 96 13.77 -7.55 2.53
N HIS A 97 14.07 -8.84 2.39
CA HIS A 97 14.68 -9.64 3.46
C HIS A 97 16.06 -9.10 3.88
N ARG A 98 16.90 -8.72 2.90
CA ARG A 98 18.22 -8.13 3.17
C ARG A 98 18.13 -6.76 3.83
N GLU A 99 17.13 -5.97 3.46
CA GLU A 99 16.87 -4.65 4.03
C GLU A 99 16.26 -4.71 5.45
N ASN A 100 15.75 -5.88 5.87
CA ASN A 100 15.08 -6.09 7.15
C ASN A 100 15.63 -7.36 7.85
N PRO A 101 16.92 -7.38 8.26
CA PRO A 101 17.57 -8.58 8.79
C PRO A 101 17.04 -9.01 10.17
N ASP A 102 16.40 -8.10 10.90
CA ASP A 102 15.79 -8.32 12.22
C ASP A 102 14.37 -8.91 12.14
N LYS A 103 13.79 -9.01 10.94
CA LYS A 103 12.41 -9.44 10.71
C LYS A 103 12.31 -10.92 10.36
N THR A 104 11.24 -11.55 10.80
CA THR A 104 10.89 -12.91 10.39
C THR A 104 10.52 -12.95 8.90
N LEU A 105 10.60 -14.14 8.29
CA LEU A 105 10.21 -14.32 6.88
C LEU A 105 8.75 -13.89 6.62
N HIS A 106 7.86 -14.07 7.60
CA HIS A 106 6.47 -13.64 7.49
C HIS A 106 6.33 -12.12 7.47
N GLU A 107 7.00 -11.42 8.38
CA GLU A 107 6.98 -9.95 8.42
C GLU A 107 7.61 -9.36 7.16
N VAL A 108 8.69 -9.97 6.66
CA VAL A 108 9.32 -9.57 5.39
C VAL A 108 8.36 -9.74 4.22
N LEU A 109 7.59 -10.83 4.20
CA LEU A 109 6.57 -11.05 3.18
C LEU A 109 5.48 -9.97 3.26
N ASP A 110 4.99 -9.66 4.46
CA ASP A 110 3.96 -8.64 4.66
C ASP A 110 4.46 -7.26 4.21
N ILE A 111 5.69 -6.87 4.59
CA ILE A 111 6.32 -5.62 4.14
C ILE A 111 6.40 -5.54 2.60
N MET A 112 6.79 -6.64 1.96
CA MET A 112 6.87 -6.69 0.49
C MET A 112 5.48 -6.56 -0.15
N LEU A 113 4.48 -7.27 0.38
CA LEU A 113 3.11 -7.21 -0.12
C LEU A 113 2.52 -5.81 0.04
N ASP A 114 2.68 -5.19 1.21
CA ASP A 114 2.23 -3.84 1.49
C ASP A 114 2.87 -2.83 0.53
N LYS A 115 4.18 -2.96 0.28
CA LYS A 115 4.89 -2.11 -0.69
C LYS A 115 4.34 -2.28 -2.10
N LEU A 116 4.13 -3.52 -2.57
CA LEU A 116 3.60 -3.78 -3.90
C LEU A 116 2.16 -3.26 -4.04
N GLN A 117 1.28 -3.50 -3.07
CA GLN A 117 -0.08 -2.98 -3.08
C GLN A 117 -0.12 -1.44 -3.05
N LEU A 118 0.82 -0.81 -2.35
CA LEU A 118 0.95 0.64 -2.36
C LEU A 118 1.38 1.17 -3.74
N CYS A 119 2.38 0.53 -4.36
CA CYS A 119 2.80 0.87 -5.73
C CYS A 119 1.65 0.67 -6.74
N GLN A 120 0.90 -0.42 -6.63
CA GLN A 120 -0.26 -0.69 -7.49
C GLN A 120 -1.28 0.45 -7.45
N ARG A 121 -1.64 0.90 -6.23
CA ARG A 121 -2.57 2.03 -6.05
C ARG A 121 -2.00 3.33 -6.59
N ALA A 122 -0.71 3.56 -6.38
CA ALA A 122 -0.02 4.77 -6.83
C ALA A 122 0.09 4.87 -8.36
N LEU A 123 0.25 3.74 -9.06
CA LEU A 123 0.34 3.67 -10.52
C LEU A 123 -1.02 3.79 -11.24
N GLY A 124 -2.13 3.76 -10.49
CA GLY A 124 -3.47 4.03 -10.99
C GLY A 124 -4.15 2.86 -11.72
N GLN A 125 -5.23 3.21 -12.44
CA GLN A 125 -6.23 2.26 -12.94
C GLN A 125 -5.68 1.15 -13.85
N GLN A 126 -4.64 1.44 -14.63
CA GLN A 126 -4.05 0.45 -15.55
C GLN A 126 -3.39 -0.73 -14.83
N TYR A 127 -3.02 -0.57 -13.55
CA TYR A 127 -2.48 -1.64 -12.70
C TYR A 127 -3.51 -2.18 -11.71
N MET A 128 -4.73 -1.63 -11.67
CA MET A 128 -5.77 -2.11 -10.77
C MET A 128 -6.27 -3.49 -11.22
N GLY A 129 -6.17 -4.47 -10.33
CA GLY A 129 -6.66 -5.82 -10.57
C GLY A 129 -5.80 -6.89 -9.89
N GLU A 130 -6.44 -8.00 -9.55
CA GLU A 130 -5.76 -9.12 -8.89
C GLU A 130 -4.68 -9.75 -9.78
N TYR A 131 -4.89 -9.77 -11.10
CA TYR A 131 -3.94 -10.35 -12.05
C TYR A 131 -2.57 -9.67 -12.03
N ALA A 132 -2.52 -8.35 -12.14
CA ALA A 132 -1.27 -7.60 -12.17
C ALA A 132 -0.51 -7.77 -10.85
N LEU A 133 -1.21 -7.65 -9.71
CA LEU A 133 -0.61 -7.86 -8.40
C LEU A 133 -0.09 -9.29 -8.24
N ARG A 134 -0.90 -10.30 -8.60
CA ARG A 134 -0.52 -11.71 -8.50
C ARG A 134 0.73 -12.02 -9.33
N THR A 135 0.76 -11.63 -10.60
CA THR A 135 1.90 -11.86 -11.47
C THR A 135 3.17 -11.19 -10.93
N THR A 136 3.05 -9.99 -10.38
CA THR A 136 4.17 -9.28 -9.76
C THR A 136 4.65 -9.97 -8.48
N VAL A 137 3.74 -10.40 -7.60
CA VAL A 137 4.09 -11.13 -6.36
C VAL A 137 4.79 -12.45 -6.68
N ILE A 138 4.26 -13.23 -7.63
CA ILE A 138 4.89 -14.46 -8.10
C ILE A 138 6.32 -14.17 -8.58
N THR A 139 6.49 -13.11 -9.38
CA THR A 139 7.81 -12.72 -9.90
C THR A 139 8.76 -12.26 -8.80
N ALA A 140 8.28 -11.47 -7.84
CA ALA A 140 9.05 -10.97 -6.69
C ALA A 140 9.55 -12.09 -5.77
N CYS A 141 8.84 -13.21 -5.72
CA CYS A 141 9.19 -14.40 -4.94
C CYS A 141 10.04 -15.44 -5.71
N ARG A 142 10.27 -15.26 -7.02
CA ARG A 142 11.04 -16.24 -7.82
C ARG A 142 12.48 -16.38 -7.28
N GLY A 143 12.95 -17.63 -7.22
CA GLY A 143 14.30 -17.96 -6.75
C GLY A 143 14.44 -18.10 -5.24
N VAL A 144 13.37 -17.87 -4.46
CA VAL A 144 13.35 -18.12 -3.01
C VAL A 144 12.95 -19.58 -2.76
N LYS A 145 13.85 -20.34 -2.12
CA LYS A 145 13.68 -21.80 -1.92
C LYS A 145 12.41 -22.12 -1.13
N GLU A 146 12.11 -21.29 -0.13
CA GLU A 146 10.98 -21.40 0.78
C GLU A 146 9.63 -21.27 0.05
N PHE A 147 9.60 -20.60 -1.11
CA PHE A 147 8.38 -20.40 -1.90
C PHE A 147 8.31 -21.31 -3.12
N ALA A 148 9.33 -22.13 -3.40
CA ALA A 148 9.37 -22.98 -4.60
C ALA A 148 8.13 -23.89 -4.73
N MET A 149 7.66 -24.45 -3.62
CA MET A 149 6.46 -25.31 -3.61
C MET A 149 5.16 -24.51 -3.82
N ALA A 150 5.04 -23.33 -3.18
CA ALA A 150 3.87 -22.46 -3.31
C ALA A 150 3.74 -21.88 -4.74
N LEU A 151 4.87 -21.55 -5.38
CA LEU A 151 4.92 -21.01 -6.74
C LEU A 151 4.69 -22.09 -7.82
N TYR A 152 4.89 -23.37 -7.51
CA TYR A 152 4.69 -24.49 -8.46
C TYR A 152 3.21 -24.84 -8.68
N ARG A 153 2.34 -24.57 -7.71
CA ARG A 153 0.88 -24.71 -7.83
C ARG A 153 0.18 -23.42 -7.41
N PRO A 154 0.11 -22.42 -8.29
CA PRO A 154 -0.65 -21.22 -8.02
C PRO A 154 -2.15 -21.60 -7.93
N SER A 155 -2.75 -21.57 -6.73
CA SER A 155 -4.17 -21.88 -6.56
C SER A 155 -5.02 -20.85 -7.30
N LEU A 156 -6.02 -21.30 -8.06
CA LEU A 156 -6.89 -20.43 -8.86
C LEU A 156 -7.72 -19.43 -8.03
N GLU A 157 -7.76 -19.61 -6.70
CA GLU A 157 -8.48 -18.75 -5.77
C GLU A 157 -7.51 -18.25 -4.67
N CYS A 158 -7.33 -16.92 -4.61
CA CYS A 158 -6.81 -16.12 -3.49
C CYS A 158 -5.54 -16.64 -2.77
N GLU A 159 -4.36 -16.42 -3.37
CA GLU A 159 -3.06 -16.89 -2.88
C GLU A 159 -2.44 -16.11 -1.71
N VAL A 160 -2.97 -14.95 -1.31
CA VAL A 160 -2.44 -14.24 -0.13
C VAL A 160 -2.50 -15.14 1.11
N GLN A 161 -3.57 -15.94 1.22
CA GLN A 161 -3.71 -16.94 2.27
C GLN A 161 -2.73 -18.11 2.09
N THR A 162 -2.43 -18.52 0.85
CA THR A 162 -1.50 -19.62 0.54
C THR A 162 -0.06 -19.28 0.90
N PHE A 163 0.41 -18.05 0.63
CA PHE A 163 1.75 -17.60 1.03
C PHE A 163 1.87 -17.45 2.56
N GLN A 164 0.82 -16.95 3.23
CA GLN A 164 0.76 -16.91 4.70
C GLN A 164 0.74 -18.32 5.31
N GLN A 165 0.04 -19.28 4.69
CA GLN A 165 0.00 -20.68 5.14
C GLN A 165 1.34 -21.40 4.91
N ALA A 166 2.02 -21.16 3.78
CA ALA A 166 3.35 -21.72 3.51
C ALA A 166 4.41 -21.21 4.51
N SER A 167 4.34 -19.92 4.87
CA SER A 167 5.17 -19.33 5.93
C SER A 167 4.90 -19.99 7.30
N LYS A 168 3.62 -20.14 7.67
CA LYS A 168 3.21 -20.83 8.92
C LYS A 168 3.65 -22.30 8.96
N ALA A 169 3.59 -23.01 7.82
CA ALA A 169 4.05 -24.39 7.72
C ALA A 169 5.57 -24.51 7.89
N SER A 170 6.35 -23.60 7.29
CA SER A 170 7.81 -23.54 7.48
C SER A 170 8.20 -23.26 8.93
N HIS A 171 7.46 -22.38 9.61
CA HIS A 171 7.68 -22.06 11.02
C HIS A 171 7.36 -23.25 11.95
N ARG A 172 6.30 -24.02 11.65
CA ARG A 172 5.92 -25.21 12.42
C ARG A 172 6.94 -26.34 12.25
N SER A 173 7.41 -26.60 11.03
CA SER A 173 8.46 -27.60 10.78
C SER A 173 9.80 -27.26 11.47
N LYS A 174 10.15 -25.98 11.61
CA LYS A 174 11.35 -25.55 12.37
C LYS A 174 11.19 -25.75 13.89
N LEU A 175 9.99 -25.57 14.44
CA LEU A 175 9.69 -25.81 15.86
C LEU A 175 9.70 -27.32 16.19
N ASP A 176 9.20 -28.17 15.29
CA ASP A 176 9.21 -29.63 15.48
C ASP A 176 10.64 -30.23 15.41
N LEU A 177 11.51 -29.64 14.58
CA LEU A 177 12.94 -29.99 14.50
C LEU A 177 13.74 -29.52 15.72
N LEU A 178 13.37 -28.37 16.32
CA LEU A 178 13.99 -27.88 17.56
C LEU A 178 13.46 -28.63 18.80
N GLY A 179 12.19 -29.05 18.81
CA GLY A 179 11.59 -29.84 19.89
C GLY A 179 12.05 -31.31 19.92
N SER A 180 12.44 -31.88 18.78
CA SER A 180 12.97 -33.26 18.72
C SER A 180 14.43 -33.39 19.14
N ASN A 181 15.16 -32.27 19.27
CA ASN A 181 16.57 -32.25 19.67
C ASN A 181 16.79 -31.91 21.17
N ILE A 182 15.71 -31.81 21.94
CA ILE A 182 15.73 -31.63 23.40
C ILE A 182 14.88 -32.74 24.04
N GLY A 183 15.21 -33.99 23.71
CA GLY A 183 14.68 -35.19 24.35
C GLY A 183 15.79 -35.90 25.10
N PHE A 184 15.80 -35.70 26.42
CA PHE A 184 16.62 -36.33 27.47
C PHE A 184 17.21 -37.71 27.13
N THR A 185 18.55 -37.82 27.20
CA THR A 185 19.23 -38.95 27.83
C THR A 185 19.71 -38.52 29.20
#